data_AF-T0HNH3-F1
#
_entry.id   AF-T0HNH3-F1
#
_cell.length_a   1.000
_cell.length_b   1.000
_cell.length_c   1.000
_cell.angle_alpha   90.00
_cell.angle_beta   90.00
_cell.angle_gamma   90.00
#
_symmetry.space_group_name_H-M   'P 1'
#
loop_
_entity.id
_entity.type
_entity.pdbx_description
1 polymer ?
#
loop_
_entity_poly.entity_id
_entity_poly.type
_entity_poly.pdbx_seq_one_letter_code
_entity_poly.pdbx_strand_id
1 'polypeptide(L)' 'MILKALDTLHISSVSSSNLLAGQTFELDDHFGRQLIERGLAVEVVSHEPAPVVTRKAGSTHRTKVT' A
#
# COMPACT_ATOMS: atom_id res chain seq x y z
N MET A 1 10.64 6.46 1.45
CA MET A 1 9.64 7.24 0.69
C MET A 1 8.29 6.52 0.60
N ILE A 2 7.16 7.24 0.58
CA ILE A 2 5.83 6.67 0.29
C ILE A 2 5.50 6.87 -1.19
N LEU A 3 5.16 5.79 -1.87
CA LEU A 3 4.86 5.76 -3.29
C LEU A 3 3.45 5.26 -3.55
N LYS A 4 2.86 5.69 -4.66
CA LYS A 4 1.65 5.12 -5.25
C LYS A 4 2.00 4.40 -6.54
N ALA A 5 1.63 3.14 -6.65
CA ALA A 5 1.82 2.36 -7.87
C ALA A 5 0.94 2.90 -8.99
N LEU A 6 1.49 3.07 -10.19
CA LEU A 6 0.72 3.42 -11.39
C LEU A 6 0.26 2.18 -12.17
N ASP A 7 0.95 1.05 -11.96
CA ASP A 7 0.66 -0.23 -12.57
C ASP A 7 0.69 -1.35 -11.50
N THR A 8 0.46 -2.59 -11.92
CA THR A 8 0.61 -3.77 -11.08
C THR A 8 2.08 -4.10 -10.89
N LEU A 9 2.58 -3.99 -9.66
CA LEU A 9 3.98 -4.22 -9.31
C LEU A 9 4.14 -5.45 -8.44
N HIS A 10 5.15 -6.26 -8.73
CA HIS A 10 5.58 -7.34 -7.86
C HIS A 10 6.89 -6.96 -7.18
N ILE A 11 6.84 -6.64 -5.88
CA ILE A 11 8.01 -6.25 -5.10
C ILE A 11 8.16 -7.22 -3.93
N SER A 12 8.96 -8.27 -4.14
CA SER A 12 9.20 -9.32 -3.16
C SER A 12 9.75 -8.82 -1.83
N SER A 13 10.43 -7.67 -1.82
CA SER A 13 10.98 -7.05 -0.61
C SER A 13 9.94 -6.34 0.26
N VAL A 14 8.77 -6.00 -0.27
CA VAL A 14 7.73 -5.23 0.44
C VAL A 14 6.52 -6.11 0.76
N SER A 15 6.16 -7.03 -0.14
CA SER A 15 5.11 -8.00 0.15
C SER A 15 5.22 -9.23 -0.74
N SER A 16 4.58 -10.32 -0.30
CA SER A 16 4.44 -11.55 -1.08
C SER A 16 3.29 -11.47 -2.11
N SER A 17 2.58 -10.34 -2.18
CA SER A 17 1.44 -10.10 -3.06
C SER A 17 1.79 -9.05 -4.12
N ASN A 18 1.03 -9.03 -5.22
CA ASN A 18 1.11 -7.95 -6.17
C ASN A 18 0.51 -6.67 -5.57
N LEU A 19 1.23 -5.56 -5.73
CA LEU A 19 0.73 -4.21 -5.49
C LEU A 19 -0.07 -3.81 -6.72
N LEU A 20 -1.34 -3.51 -6.52
CA LEU A 20 -2.20 -3.11 -7.64
C LEU A 20 -2.01 -1.62 -7.95
N ALA A 21 -2.30 -1.25 -9.19
CA ALA A 21 -2.35 0.15 -9.60
C ALA A 21 -3.23 0.97 -8.64
N GLY A 22 -2.72 2.10 -8.18
CA GLY A 22 -3.36 2.99 -7.23
C GLY A 22 -3.07 2.70 -5.75
N GLN A 23 -2.47 1.56 -5.42
CA GLN A 23 -2.09 1.25 -4.04
C GLN A 23 -0.84 2.03 -3.61
N THR A 24 -0.83 2.43 -2.34
CA THR A 24 0.32 3.07 -1.71
C THR A 24 1.17 2.08 -0.96
N PHE A 25 2.49 2.23 -1.03
CA PHE A 25 3.46 1.39 -0.33
C PHE A 25 4.68 2.21 0.08
N GLU A 26 5.42 1.71 1.07
CA GLU A 26 6.66 2.29 1.53
C GLU A 26 7.84 1.55 0.90
N LEU A 27 8.82 2.31 0.41
CA LEU A 27 10.03 1.77 -0.20
C LEU A 27 11.21 2.72 0.04
N ASP A 28 12.42 2.16 0.04
CA ASP A 28 13.65 2.93 0.10
C ASP A 28 13.78 3.92 -1.07
N ASP A 29 14.38 5.08 -0.79
CA ASP A 29 14.48 6.15 -1.78
C ASP A 29 15.29 5.75 -3.02
N HIS A 30 16.26 4.84 -2.88
CA HIS A 30 17.07 4.34 -4.00
C HIS A 30 16.23 3.56 -5.01
N PHE A 31 15.40 2.61 -4.54
CA PHE A 31 14.52 1.84 -5.41
C PHE A 31 13.28 2.65 -5.82
N GLY A 32 12.80 3.51 -4.94
CA GLY A 32 11.65 4.35 -5.23
C GLY A 32 11.90 5.32 -6.38
N ARG A 33 13.10 5.95 -6.43
CA ARG A 33 13.50 6.78 -7.58
C ARG A 33 13.49 6.00 -8.90
N GLN A 34 13.96 4.75 -8.89
CA GLN A 34 13.97 3.89 -10.08
C GLN A 34 12.57 3.56 -10.61
N LEU A 35 11.56 3.49 -9.73
CA LEU A 35 10.17 3.27 -10.12
C LEU A 35 9.55 4.55 -10.70
N ILE A 36 9.89 5.71 -10.13
CA ILE A 36 9.44 7.01 -10.64
C ILE A 36 10.03 7.29 -12.03
N GLU A 37 11.33 7.09 -12.22
CA GLU A 37 12.02 7.30 -13.51
C GLU A 37 11.46 6.45 -14.65
N ARG A 38 10.94 5.26 -14.32
CA ARG A 38 10.28 4.36 -15.27
C ARG A 38 8.81 4.66 -15.50
N GLY A 39 8.23 5.63 -14.77
CA GLY A 39 6.80 5.93 -14.81
C GLY A 39 5.92 4.82 -14.21
N LEU A 40 6.47 4.01 -13.30
CA LEU A 40 5.75 2.90 -12.64
C LEU A 40 5.14 3.29 -11.29
N ALA A 41 5.63 4.36 -10.67
CA ALA A 41 5.12 4.87 -9.41
C ALA A 41 5.27 6.39 -9.33
N VAL A 42 4.53 7.01 -8.41
CA VAL A 42 4.64 8.43 -8.08
C VAL A 42 4.80 8.63 -6.59
N GLU A 43 5.63 9.59 -6.19
CA GLU A 43 5.79 9.97 -4.79
C GLU A 43 4.52 10.60 -4.25
N VAL A 44 4.05 10.10 -3.12
CA VAL A 44 2.93 10.69 -2.39
C VAL A 44 3.52 11.62 -1.34
N VAL A 45 3.58 12.91 -1.66
CA VAL A 45 3.98 13.95 -0.70
C VAL A 45 2.88 14.03 0.34
N SER A 46 3.16 13.55 1.56
CA SER A 46 2.23 13.54 2.68
C SER A 46 1.87 14.96 3.13
N HIS A 47 0.89 15.57 2.48
CA HIS A 47 0.06 16.63 3.06
C HIS A 47 -1.41 16.22 3.04
N GLU A 48 -1.69 15.00 3.48
CA GLU A 48 -3.05 14.55 3.81
C GLU A 48 -2.95 13.47 4.89
N PRO A 49 -3.73 13.57 6.00
CA PRO A 49 -3.69 12.58 7.07
C PRO A 49 -4.06 11.21 6.51
N ALA A 50 -3.25 10.20 6.86
CA ALA A 50 -3.36 8.83 6.39
C ALA A 50 -4.82 8.35 6.30
N PRO A 51 -5.25 7.70 5.20
CA PRO A 51 -6.56 7.10 5.15
C PRO A 51 -6.59 6.02 6.22
N VAL A 52 -7.50 6.18 7.18
CA VAL A 52 -7.89 5.15 8.13
C VAL A 52 -8.14 3.87 7.33
N VAL A 53 -7.20 2.93 7.45
CA VAL A 53 -7.42 1.56 7.03
C VAL A 53 -8.48 1.04 7.98
N THR A 54 -9.76 1.16 7.65
CA THR A 54 -10.80 0.38 8.30
C THR A 54 -10.51 -1.07 7.94
N ARG A 55 -9.59 -1.70 8.68
CA ARG A 55 -9.58 -3.14 8.81
C ARG A 55 -10.95 -3.45 9.38
N LYS A 56 -11.84 -3.95 8.50
CA LYS A 56 -13.09 -4.57 8.92
C LYS A 56 -12.65 -5.80 9.72
N ALA A 57 -12.34 -5.58 11.00
CA ALA A 57 -12.15 -6.64 11.96
C ALA A 57 -13.48 -7.38 11.96
N GLY A 58 -13.46 -8.60 11.41
CA GLY A 58 -14.57 -9.52 11.53
C GLY A 58 -14.86 -9.67 13.02
N SER A 59 -15.89 -8.97 13.48
CA SER A 59 -16.33 -9.05 14.85
C SER A 59 -16.80 -10.48 15.08
N THR A 60 -15.99 -11.21 15.84
CA THR A 60 -16.35 -12.52 16.38
C THR A 60 -17.41 -12.28 17.45
N HIS A 61 -18.69 -12.25 17.07
CA HIS A 61 -19.77 -12.34 18.05
C HIS A 61 -20.20 -13.79 18.21
N ARG A 62 -19.55 -14.44 19.17
CA ARG A 62 -20.11 -15.58 19.91
C ARG A 62 -21.35 -15.07 20.66
N THR A 63 -22.55 -15.47 20.26
CA THR A 63 -23.77 -15.25 21.07
C THR A 63 -24.12 -16.53 21.81
N LYS A 64 -24.22 -16.42 23.13
CA LYS A 64 -24.59 -17.46 24.10
C LYS A 64 -26.12 -17.46 24.26
N VAL A 65 -26.68 -18.67 24.42
CA VAL A 65 -27.98 -19.08 25.05
C VAL A 65 -29.30 -18.43 24.62
N THR A 66 -30.26 -19.29 24.30
CA THR A 66 -31.55 -19.31 25.01
C THR A 66 -31.96 -20.76 25.21
#